data_AF-A0A3A5VNB3-F1
#
_entry.id   AF-A0A3A5VNB3-F1
#
_cell.length_a   1.000
_cell.length_b   1.000
_cell.length_c   1.000
_cell.angle_alpha   90.00
_cell.angle_beta   90.00
_cell.angle_gamma   90.00
#
_symmetry.space_group_name_H-M   'P 1'
#
loop_
_entity.id
_entity.type
_entity.pdbx_description
1 polymer ?
#
loop_
_entity_poly.entity_id
_entity_poly.type
_entity_poly.pdbx_seq_one_letter_code
_entity_poly.pdbx_strand_id
1 'polypeptide(L)'
;LPSLDTRIVCRHTLIKGRNMKAEHIPQYAALDNRADPDWIECKGYVHVGNSRENLTAENMPFHEDILDFSNALAPLTNRKLLDDSPPSRVALVGREIIPIPIPEATMHFPDDLGIAESIKHLKIIQ
;
A
#
# COMPACT_ATOMS: atom_id res chain seq x y z
N LEU A 1 13.15 -20.12 4.45
CA LEU A 1 14.02 -18.95 4.24
C LEU A 1 14.49 -18.48 5.61
N PRO A 2 15.74 -18.07 5.79
CA PRO A 2 16.17 -17.44 7.03
C PRO A 2 15.34 -16.17 7.27
N SER A 3 15.09 -15.85 8.54
CA SER A 3 14.51 -14.56 8.92
C SER A 3 15.49 -13.45 8.52
N LEU A 4 14.99 -12.44 7.81
CA LEU A 4 15.72 -11.21 7.54
C LEU A 4 15.38 -10.23 8.65
N ASP A 5 16.40 -9.62 9.26
CA ASP A 5 16.23 -8.57 10.26
C ASP A 5 15.78 -7.27 9.57
N THR A 6 14.50 -7.21 9.25
CA THR A 6 13.89 -6.11 8.53
C THR A 6 12.46 -5.89 8.99
N ARG A 7 11.98 -4.68 8.72
CA ARG A 7 10.60 -4.27 8.92
C ARG A 7 9.66 -5.08 8.03
N ILE A 8 8.56 -5.56 8.59
CA ILE A 8 7.58 -6.41 7.92
C ILE A 8 6.28 -5.63 7.74
N VAL A 9 5.79 -5.59 6.49
CA VAL A 9 4.51 -4.99 6.14
C VAL A 9 3.62 -6.03 5.49
N CYS A 10 2.38 -6.15 5.98
CA CYS A 10 1.34 -6.86 5.24
C CYS A 10 0.50 -5.84 4.46
N ARG A 11 0.37 -6.01 3.15
CA ARG A 11 -0.44 -5.11 2.32
C ARG A 11 -1.64 -5.82 1.76
N HIS A 12 -2.81 -5.28 2.06
CA HIS A 12 -4.09 -5.74 1.55
C HIS A 12 -4.58 -4.80 0.45
N THR A 13 -4.73 -5.32 -0.77
CA THR A 13 -5.40 -4.59 -1.85
C THR A 13 -6.91 -4.81 -1.74
N LEU A 14 -7.62 -3.77 -1.30
CA LEU A 14 -9.04 -3.76 -1.00
C LEU A 14 -9.86 -3.39 -2.24
N ILE A 15 -10.85 -4.23 -2.57
CA ILE A 15 -11.67 -4.16 -3.77
C ILE A 15 -13.15 -4.17 -3.35
N LYS A 16 -13.87 -3.09 -3.69
CA LYS A 16 -15.28 -2.91 -3.35
C LYS A 16 -16.12 -3.99 -4.01
N GLY A 17 -17.00 -4.62 -3.21
CA GLY A 17 -17.85 -5.73 -3.65
C GLY A 17 -17.14 -7.09 -3.80
N ARG A 18 -15.83 -7.19 -3.49
CA ARG A 18 -15.08 -8.45 -3.57
C ARG A 18 -14.57 -8.92 -2.20
N ASN A 19 -13.71 -8.13 -1.56
CA ASN A 19 -13.02 -8.55 -0.33
C ASN A 19 -13.21 -7.58 0.86
N MET A 20 -14.14 -6.61 0.77
CA MET A 20 -14.36 -5.60 1.82
C MET A 20 -15.65 -5.78 2.64
N LYS A 21 -16.25 -6.97 2.66
CA LYS A 21 -17.46 -7.21 3.47
C LYS A 21 -17.10 -7.31 4.96
N ALA A 22 -18.07 -7.00 5.83
CA ALA A 22 -17.90 -7.04 7.28
C ALA A 22 -17.40 -8.41 7.78
N GLU A 23 -17.84 -9.50 7.16
CA GLU A 23 -17.40 -10.87 7.46
C GLU A 23 -15.91 -11.14 7.19
N HIS A 24 -15.29 -10.37 6.29
CA HIS A 24 -13.88 -10.53 5.96
C HIS A 24 -12.95 -9.87 6.97
N ILE A 25 -13.40 -8.82 7.67
CA ILE A 25 -12.58 -8.08 8.64
C ILE A 25 -11.95 -9.02 9.71
N PRO A 26 -12.71 -9.90 10.39
CA PRO A 26 -12.10 -10.86 11.32
C PRO A 26 -11.20 -11.90 10.64
N GLN A 27 -11.43 -12.21 9.36
CA GLN A 27 -10.58 -13.14 8.59
C GLN A 27 -9.22 -12.51 8.29
N TYR A 28 -9.21 -11.23 7.87
CA TYR A 28 -7.99 -10.44 7.73
C TYR A 28 -7.24 -10.35 9.06
N ALA A 29 -7.94 -10.00 10.14
CA ALA A 29 -7.34 -9.92 11.47
C ALA A 29 -6.67 -11.23 11.90
N ALA A 30 -7.29 -12.38 11.62
CA ALA A 30 -6.70 -13.69 11.91
C ALA A 30 -5.40 -13.95 11.13
N LEU A 31 -5.34 -13.54 9.85
CA LEU A 31 -4.12 -13.64 9.04
C LEU A 31 -3.04 -12.68 9.54
N ASP A 32 -3.40 -11.43 9.83
CA ASP A 32 -2.48 -10.40 10.29
C ASP A 32 -1.91 -10.72 11.68
N ASN A 33 -2.72 -11.25 12.59
CA ASN A 33 -2.25 -11.69 13.90
C ASN A 33 -1.32 -12.91 13.82
N ARG A 34 -1.53 -13.79 12.84
CA ARG A 34 -0.64 -14.94 12.59
C ARG A 34 0.69 -14.50 11.96
N ALA A 35 0.65 -13.51 11.07
CA ALA A 35 1.84 -12.98 10.42
C ALA A 35 2.63 -12.03 11.34
N ASP A 36 1.95 -11.37 12.27
CA ASP A 36 2.45 -10.34 13.19
C ASP A 36 3.37 -9.29 12.52
N PRO A 37 2.91 -8.59 11.47
CA PRO A 37 3.73 -7.57 10.81
C PRO A 37 3.87 -6.32 11.68
N ASP A 38 4.90 -5.52 11.44
CA ASP A 38 5.05 -4.21 12.09
C ASP A 38 3.91 -3.26 11.67
N TRP A 39 3.56 -3.27 10.37
CA TRP A 39 2.45 -2.50 9.82
C TRP A 39 1.55 -3.31 8.89
N ILE A 40 0.31 -2.87 8.79
CA ILE A 40 -0.67 -3.34 7.82
C ILE A 40 -1.06 -2.16 6.94
N GLU A 41 -0.89 -2.29 5.63
CA GLU A 41 -1.33 -1.31 4.64
C GLU A 41 -2.67 -1.76 4.05
N CYS A 42 -3.74 -1.03 4.37
CA CYS A 42 -5.03 -1.19 3.74
C CYS A 42 -5.09 -0.27 2.52
N LYS A 43 -4.91 -0.81 1.31
CA LYS A 43 -4.80 -0.02 0.08
C LYS A 43 -5.95 -0.31 -0.88
N GLY A 44 -6.64 0.72 -1.34
CA GLY A 44 -7.66 0.60 -2.36
C GLY A 44 -7.10 0.15 -3.70
N TYR A 45 -7.80 -0.78 -4.34
CA TYR A 45 -7.64 -1.06 -5.76
C TYR A 45 -7.80 0.21 -6.58
N VAL A 46 -7.05 0.31 -7.69
CA VAL A 46 -7.14 1.40 -8.67
C VAL A 46 -7.31 0.80 -10.06
N HIS A 47 -8.29 1.30 -10.81
CA HIS A 47 -8.71 0.75 -12.10
C HIS A 47 -7.80 1.19 -13.26
N VAL A 48 -6.63 0.56 -13.33
CA VAL A 48 -5.58 0.83 -14.33
C VAL A 48 -4.99 -0.44 -14.93
N GLY A 49 -4.35 -0.31 -16.10
CA GLY A 49 -3.67 -1.40 -16.79
C GLY A 49 -4.58 -2.60 -17.11
N ASN A 50 -4.03 -3.82 -17.02
CA ASN A 50 -4.73 -5.06 -17.34
C ASN A 50 -5.89 -5.39 -16.38
N SER A 51 -5.96 -4.75 -15.21
CA SER A 51 -7.05 -5.00 -14.27
C SER A 51 -8.43 -4.62 -14.84
N ARG A 52 -8.43 -3.75 -15.86
CA ARG A 52 -9.65 -3.23 -16.50
C ARG A 52 -10.44 -4.29 -17.26
N GLU A 53 -9.83 -5.43 -17.57
CA GLU A 53 -10.49 -6.56 -18.23
C GLU A 53 -11.32 -7.42 -17.26
N ASN A 54 -11.04 -7.33 -15.96
CA ASN A 54 -11.60 -8.23 -14.94
C ASN A 54 -12.48 -7.51 -13.90
N LEU A 55 -12.26 -6.21 -13.69
CA LEU A 55 -12.93 -5.40 -12.69
C LEU A 55 -13.37 -4.08 -13.31
N THR A 56 -14.45 -3.51 -12.79
CA THR A 56 -14.97 -2.21 -13.24
C THR A 56 -14.45 -1.09 -12.33
N ALA A 57 -14.64 0.17 -12.76
CA ALA A 57 -14.32 1.33 -11.93
C ALA A 57 -15.13 1.37 -10.62
N GLU A 58 -16.31 0.75 -10.58
CA GLU A 58 -17.17 0.64 -9.39
C GLU A 58 -16.55 -0.25 -8.29
N ASN A 59 -15.63 -1.15 -8.67
CA ASN A 59 -14.87 -1.94 -7.72
C ASN A 59 -13.77 -1.14 -7.01
N MET A 60 -13.52 0.11 -7.42
CA MET A 60 -12.56 1.01 -6.79
C MET A 60 -13.18 1.62 -5.52
N PRO A 61 -12.70 1.29 -4.31
CA PRO A 61 -13.22 1.89 -3.08
C PRO A 61 -12.84 3.38 -2.99
N PHE A 62 -13.70 4.19 -2.38
CA PHE A 62 -13.35 5.55 -1.97
C PHE A 62 -12.37 5.53 -0.80
N HIS A 63 -11.74 6.67 -0.50
CA HIS A 63 -10.83 6.75 0.64
C HIS A 63 -11.55 6.51 1.98
N GLU A 64 -12.80 6.98 2.12
CA GLU A 64 -13.65 6.70 3.28
C GLU A 64 -13.88 5.19 3.48
N ASP A 65 -14.14 4.44 2.39
CA ASP A 65 -14.32 2.98 2.46
C ASP A 65 -13.04 2.30 3.04
N ILE A 66 -11.85 2.85 2.75
CA ILE A 66 -10.56 2.35 3.25
C ILE A 66 -10.39 2.70 4.73
N LEU A 67 -10.73 3.92 5.14
CA LEU A 67 -10.67 4.34 6.54
C LEU A 67 -11.63 3.52 7.40
N ASP A 68 -12.86 3.31 6.94
CA ASP A 68 -13.87 2.51 7.65
C ASP A 68 -13.40 1.07 7.85
N PHE A 69 -12.89 0.45 6.78
CA PHE A 69 -12.32 -0.90 6.85
C PHE A 69 -11.14 -0.97 7.83
N SER A 70 -10.22 0.00 7.75
CA SER A 70 -9.01 0.03 8.58
C SER A 70 -9.33 0.26 10.05
N ASN A 71 -10.28 1.14 10.37
CA ASN A 71 -10.74 1.40 11.73
C ASN A 71 -11.45 0.19 12.34
N ALA A 72 -12.13 -0.63 11.53
CA ALA A 72 -12.72 -1.87 12.00
C ALA A 72 -11.69 -3.00 12.19
N LEU A 73 -10.65 -3.06 11.34
CA LEU A 73 -9.58 -4.06 11.43
C LEU A 73 -8.61 -3.81 12.59
N ALA A 74 -8.18 -2.56 12.78
CA ALA A 74 -7.16 -2.17 13.76
C ALA A 74 -7.38 -2.74 15.19
N PRO A 75 -8.57 -2.61 15.82
CA PRO A 75 -8.79 -3.12 17.17
C PRO A 75 -8.70 -4.65 17.26
N LEU A 76 -9.01 -5.38 16.19
CA LEU A 76 -8.92 -6.85 16.16
C LEU A 76 -7.47 -7.35 16.04
N THR A 77 -6.53 -6.45 15.75
CA THR A 77 -5.10 -6.75 15.60
C THR A 77 -4.25 -6.10 16.69
N ASN A 78 -4.85 -5.55 17.74
CA ASN A 78 -4.17 -4.80 18.80
C ASN A 78 -3.24 -3.70 18.23
N ARG A 79 -3.72 -3.02 17.20
CA ARG A 79 -3.04 -1.92 16.49
C ARG A 79 -4.00 -0.74 16.40
N LYS A 80 -3.50 0.39 15.88
CA LYS A 80 -4.29 1.60 15.64
C LYS A 80 -4.05 2.11 14.22
N LEU A 81 -4.97 2.91 13.72
CA LEU A 81 -4.74 3.74 12.53
C LEU A 81 -3.65 4.76 12.87
N LEU A 82 -2.56 4.79 12.10
CA LEU A 82 -1.41 5.65 12.35
C LEU A 82 -1.36 6.84 11.38
N ASP A 83 -1.70 6.60 10.12
CA ASP A 83 -1.62 7.58 9.04
C ASP A 83 -2.47 7.12 7.85
N ASP A 84 -2.73 8.04 6.91
CA ASP A 84 -3.45 7.75 5.68
C ASP A 84 -3.06 8.72 4.55
N SER A 85 -3.31 8.29 3.31
CA SER A 85 -3.03 9.11 2.12
C SER A 85 -4.20 9.04 1.14
N PRO A 86 -5.06 10.07 1.09
CA PRO A 86 -6.19 10.12 0.17
C PRO A 86 -5.83 9.98 -1.31
N PRO A 87 -4.75 10.62 -1.83
CA PRO A 87 -4.35 10.45 -3.23
C PRO A 87 -4.03 8.99 -3.60
N SER A 88 -3.53 8.22 -2.65
CA SER A 88 -3.16 6.81 -2.82
C SER A 88 -4.23 5.83 -2.34
N ARG A 89 -5.35 6.32 -1.77
CA ARG A 89 -6.43 5.53 -1.16
C ARG A 89 -5.89 4.45 -0.23
N VAL A 90 -5.03 4.85 0.70
CA VAL A 90 -4.33 3.91 1.59
C VAL A 90 -4.37 4.41 3.02
N ALA A 91 -4.47 3.47 3.96
CA ALA A 91 -4.30 3.72 5.37
C ALA A 91 -3.26 2.77 5.97
N LEU A 92 -2.52 3.28 6.94
CA LEU A 92 -1.47 2.57 7.66
C LEU A 92 -1.99 2.21 9.06
N VAL A 93 -2.01 0.92 9.36
CA VAL A 93 -2.36 0.38 10.67
C VAL A 93 -1.11 -0.19 11.32
N GLY A 94 -0.85 0.12 12.58
CA GLY A 94 0.31 -0.36 13.31
C GLY A 94 0.30 0.03 14.78
N ARG A 95 1.38 -0.26 15.50
CA ARG A 95 1.52 0.11 16.92
C ARG A 95 2.09 1.52 17.07
N GLU A 96 3.06 1.85 16.24
CA GLU A 96 3.77 3.12 16.22
C GLU A 96 4.40 3.38 14.84
N ILE A 97 4.78 4.63 14.57
CA ILE A 97 5.62 4.99 13.44
C ILE A 97 7.06 5.01 13.93
N ILE A 98 7.86 4.05 13.47
CA ILE A 98 9.29 4.01 13.79
C ILE A 98 10.03 4.88 12.76
N PRO A 99 10.69 5.99 13.15
CA PRO A 99 11.49 6.80 12.23
C PRO A 99 12.69 6.00 11.72
N ILE A 100 13.04 6.17 10.46
CA ILE A 100 14.25 5.56 9.88
C ILE A 100 15.39 6.56 10.05
N PRO A 101 16.53 6.16 10.65
CA PRO A 101 17.72 7.01 10.64
C PRO A 101 18.18 7.17 9.20
N ILE A 102 18.29 8.42 8.74
CA ILE A 102 18.82 8.72 7.41
C ILE A 102 20.31 8.40 7.46
N PRO A 103 20.83 7.44 6.66
CA PRO A 103 22.25 7.15 6.65
C PRO A 103 23.02 8.34 6.09
N GLU A 104 24.22 8.57 6.63
CA GLU A 104 25.14 9.53 6.01
C GLU A 104 25.52 9.03 4.62
N ALA A 105 25.46 9.92 3.62
CA ALA A 105 25.84 9.57 2.26
C ALA A 105 27.34 9.26 2.21
N THR A 106 27.68 7.98 2.02
CA THR A 106 29.09 7.53 1.92
C THR A 106 29.63 7.56 0.50
N MET A 107 28.78 7.87 -0.49
CA MET A 107 29.13 7.87 -1.91
C MET A 107 28.63 9.15 -2.56
N HIS A 108 29.52 9.83 -3.29
CA HIS A 108 29.16 10.93 -4.16
C HIS A 108 28.86 10.39 -5.56
N PHE A 109 27.64 10.63 -6.03
CA PHE A 109 27.31 10.46 -7.43
C PHE A 109 27.70 11.72 -8.21
N PRO A 110 28.24 11.61 -9.43
CA PRO A 110 28.43 12.75 -10.30
C PRO A 110 27.07 13.38 -10.64
N ASP A 111 27.05 14.70 -10.87
CA ASP A 111 25.83 15.43 -11.23
C ASP A 111 25.20 14.91 -12.54
N ASP A 112 26.04 14.38 -13.42
CA ASP A 112 25.64 13.66 -14.63
C ASP A 112 25.96 12.17 -14.48
N LEU A 113 24.90 11.37 -14.34
CA LEU A 113 24.96 9.91 -14.30
C LEU A 113 25.15 9.28 -15.69
N GLY A 114 25.32 10.08 -16.75
CA GLY A 114 25.36 9.62 -18.14
C GLY A 114 24.00 9.10 -18.60
N ILE A 115 22.91 9.67 -18.07
CA ILE A 115 21.55 9.27 -18.48
C ILE A 115 21.38 9.66 -19.94
N ALA A 116 21.18 8.66 -20.80
CA ALA A 116 20.91 8.89 -22.21
C ALA A 116 19.73 9.84 -22.38
N GLU A 117 19.87 10.84 -23.24
CA GLU A 117 18.79 11.78 -23.55
C GLU A 117 17.52 11.04 -23.96
N SER A 118 16.36 11.54 -23.50
CA SER A 118 15.06 10.97 -23.84
C SER A 118 14.88 10.90 -25.36
N ILE A 119 14.86 9.69 -25.92
CA ILE A 119 14.63 9.43 -27.35
C ILE A 119 13.14 9.58 -27.72
N LYS A 120 12.37 10.42 -27.02
CA LYS A 120 10.96 10.66 -27.34
C LYS A 120 10.80 11.95 -28.14
N HIS A 121 11.11 11.84 -29.43
CA HIS A 121 10.39 12.57 -30.47
C HIS A 121 9.94 11.56 -31.52
N LEU A 122 8.88 10.79 -31.20
CA LEU A 122 8.04 10.28 -32.28
C LEU A 122 7.44 11.51 -32.94
N LYS A 123 7.93 11.86 -34.15
CA LYS A 123 7.31 12.89 -34.97
C LYS A 123 5.86 12.44 -35.20
N ILE A 124 4.90 13.17 -34.64
CA ILE A 124 3.51 13.02 -35.06
C ILE A 124 3.48 13.47 -36.52
N ILE A 125 3.27 12.51 -37.41
CA ILE A 125 2.97 12.80 -38.81
C ILE A 125 1.58 13.43 -38.79
N GLN A 126 1.50 14.72 -39.12
CA GLN A 126 0.24 15.43 -39.36
C GLN A 126 -0.47 14.88 -40.59
#